data_AF-A0A9D4TE58-F1
#
_entry.id   AF-A0A9D4TE58-F1
#
_cell.length_a   1.000
_cell.length_b   1.000
_cell.length_c   1.000
_cell.angle_alpha   90.00
_cell.angle_beta   90.00
_cell.angle_gamma   90.00
#
_symmetry.space_group_name_H-M   'P 1'
#
loop_
_entity.id
_entity.type
_entity.pdbx_description
1 polymer ?
#
loop_
_entity_poly.entity_id
_entity_poly.type
_entity_poly.pdbx_seq_one_letter_code
_entity_poly.pdbx_strand_id
1 'polypeptide(L)'
;MQEDRLLPALTVYEAIFMSVELRMPNMAPKDKAKKVERSIEEWGLEVCRNTRTENLSGGQRKRLAIAQELVNNPPVLFLDEPTRSFQL
;
A
#
# COMPACT_ATOMS: atom_id res chain seq x y z
N MET A 1 4.22 11.97 -15.42
CA MET A 1 4.65 10.83 -14.58
C MET A 1 3.60 10.69 -13.50
N GLN A 2 3.01 9.50 -13.34
CA GLN A 2 1.98 9.28 -12.33
C GLN A 2 2.62 9.51 -10.95
N GLU A 3 2.11 10.49 -10.21
CA GLU A 3 2.53 10.71 -8.83
C GLU A 3 1.82 9.69 -7.96
N ASP A 4 2.58 8.85 -7.26
CA ASP A 4 2.09 8.02 -6.16
C ASP A 4 1.60 8.97 -5.06
N ARG A 5 0.33 9.40 -5.14
CA ARG A 5 -0.31 10.32 -4.18
C ARG A 5 -0.59 9.60 -2.86
N LEU A 6 0.47 9.30 -2.14
CA LEU A 6 0.42 8.83 -0.76
C LEU A 6 0.13 10.00 0.17
N LEU A 7 -0.66 9.75 1.22
CA LEU A 7 -0.93 10.76 2.25
C LEU A 7 0.30 10.89 3.16
N PRO A 8 1.03 12.02 3.15
CA PRO A 8 2.38 12.14 3.73
C PRO A 8 2.42 11.90 5.24
N ALA A 9 1.36 12.30 5.94
CA ALA A 9 1.28 12.22 7.40
C ALA A 9 0.97 10.81 7.93
N LEU A 10 0.47 9.91 7.08
CA LEU A 10 0.12 8.56 7.50
C LEU A 10 1.35 7.66 7.54
N THR A 11 1.35 6.72 8.48
CA THR A 11 2.25 5.56 8.44
C THR A 11 1.84 4.58 7.34
N VAL A 12 2.74 3.67 6.98
CA VAL A 12 2.44 2.55 6.07
C VAL A 12 1.20 1.77 6.54
N TYR A 13 1.13 1.44 7.84
CA TYR A 13 -0.02 0.74 8.40
C TYR A 13 -1.32 1.52 8.22
N GLU A 14 -1.33 2.80 8.60
CA GLU A 14 -2.52 3.66 8.51
C GLU A 14 -2.96 3.87 7.06
N ALA A 15 -2.02 3.99 6.13
CA ALA A 15 -2.29 4.14 4.71
C ALA A 15 -3.02 2.91 4.14
N ILE A 16 -2.51 1.70 4.43
CA ILE A 16 -3.16 0.45 3.99
C ILE A 16 -4.49 0.25 4.72
N PHE A 17 -4.54 0.52 6.02
CA PHE A 17 -5.77 0.45 6.81
C PHE A 17 -6.87 1.35 6.24
N MET A 18 -6.54 2.59 5.88
CA MET A 18 -7.48 3.51 5.23
C MET A 18 -7.98 2.93 3.90
N SER A 19 -7.12 2.32 3.09
CA SER A 19 -7.52 1.67 1.83
C SER A 19 -8.48 0.49 2.08
N VAL A 20 -8.21 -0.34 3.09
CA VAL A 20 -9.12 -1.43 3.51
C VAL A 20 -10.46 -0.87 3.98
N GLU A 21 -10.44 0.13 4.85
CA GLU A 21 -11.64 0.72 5.45
C GLU A 21 -12.58 1.27 4.38
N LEU A 22 -12.04 2.00 3.41
CA LEU A 22 -12.80 2.62 2.32
C LEU A 22 -13.29 1.60 1.28
N ARG A 23 -12.47 0.60 0.93
CA ARG A 23 -12.81 -0.36 -0.15
C ARG A 23 -13.58 -1.58 0.36
N MET A 24 -13.60 -1.83 1.66
CA MET A 24 -14.25 -3.00 2.28
C MET A 24 -15.17 -2.63 3.47
N PRO A 25 -16.19 -1.79 3.27
CA PRO A 25 -17.00 -1.25 4.38
C PRO A 25 -17.70 -2.35 5.20
N ASN A 26 -18.07 -3.46 4.56
CA ASN A 26 -18.81 -4.56 5.20
C ASN A 26 -17.92 -5.60 5.92
N MET A 27 -16.59 -5.43 5.90
CA MET A 27 -15.68 -6.36 6.57
C MET A 27 -15.64 -6.08 8.09
N ALA A 28 -15.62 -7.12 8.92
CA ALA A 28 -15.53 -6.95 10.37
C ALA A 28 -14.20 -6.26 10.76
N PRO A 29 -14.16 -5.38 11.78
CA PRO A 29 -12.94 -4.64 12.14
C PRO A 29 -11.72 -5.54 12.40
N LYS A 30 -11.92 -6.70 13.03
CA LYS A 30 -10.86 -7.68 13.30
C LYS A 30 -10.27 -8.26 12.01
N ASP A 31 -11.11 -8.48 11.00
CA ASP A 31 -10.67 -9.03 9.72
C ASP A 31 -10.02 -7.96 8.85
N LYS A 32 -10.44 -6.69 8.96
CA LYS A 32 -9.74 -5.56 8.35
C LYS A 32 -8.31 -5.46 8.87
N ALA A 33 -8.10 -5.50 10.19
CA ALA A 33 -6.77 -5.47 10.78
C ALA A 33 -5.90 -6.63 10.24
N LYS A 34 -6.41 -7.87 10.24
CA LYS A 34 -5.69 -9.02 9.66
C LYS A 34 -5.36 -8.86 8.18
N LYS A 35 -6.26 -8.24 7.40
CA LYS A 35 -6.02 -7.96 5.98
C LYS A 35 -4.85 -6.99 5.81
N VAL A 36 -4.77 -5.95 6.63
CA VAL A 36 -3.64 -5.00 6.64
C VAL A 36 -2.34 -5.70 7.01
N GLU A 37 -2.33 -6.54 8.06
CA GLU A 37 -1.16 -7.33 8.45
C GLU A 37 -0.63 -8.16 7.28
N ARG A 38 -1.51 -8.92 6.63
CA ARG A 38 -1.14 -9.76 5.48
C ARG A 38 -0.57 -8.94 4.33
N SER A 39 -1.19 -7.81 3.99
CA SER A 39 -0.65 -6.95 2.93
C SER A 39 0.72 -6.37 3.30
N ILE A 40 0.97 -6.01 4.55
CA ILE A 40 2.29 -5.52 4.96
C ILE A 40 3.37 -6.60 4.78
N GLU A 41 3.06 -7.85 5.14
CA GLU A 41 3.94 -9.01 4.96
C GLU A 41 4.15 -9.34 3.47
N GLU A 42 3.07 -9.45 2.69
CA GLU A 42 3.11 -9.78 1.26
C GLU A 42 3.97 -8.81 0.44
N TRP A 43 4.01 -7.53 0.83
CA TRP A 43 4.74 -6.48 0.11
C TRP A 43 6.09 -6.13 0.74
N GLY A 44 6.55 -6.85 1.76
CA GLY A 44 7.85 -6.63 2.39
C GLY A 44 7.99 -5.24 3.00
N LEU A 45 6.95 -4.78 3.71
CA LEU A 45 6.83 -3.44 4.31
C LEU A 45 6.95 -3.45 5.84
N GLU A 46 7.25 -4.59 6.45
CA GLU A 46 7.29 -4.81 7.91
C GLU A 46 8.25 -3.85 8.60
N VAL A 47 9.45 -3.69 8.04
CA VAL A 47 10.51 -2.82 8.60
C VAL A 47 10.09 -1.34 8.62
N CYS A 48 9.27 -0.91 7.66
CA CYS A 48 8.80 0.47 7.54
C CYS A 48 7.32 0.65 7.95
N ARG A 49 6.71 -0.35 8.60
CA ARG A 49 5.29 -0.36 8.99
C ARG A 49 4.83 0.93 9.67
N ASN A 50 5.64 1.44 10.59
CA ASN A 50 5.34 2.62 11.41
C ASN A 50 6.02 3.89 10.87
N THR A 51 6.63 3.82 9.69
CA THR A 51 7.27 4.96 9.03
C THR A 51 6.23 5.75 8.26
N ARG A 52 6.24 7.08 8.41
CA ARG A 52 5.39 7.98 7.61
C ARG A 52 5.72 7.87 6.13
N THR A 53 4.71 7.95 5.27
CA THR A 53 4.89 7.75 3.81
C THR A 53 5.85 8.75 3.19
N GLU A 54 5.93 9.98 3.72
CA GLU A 54 6.89 11.01 3.30
C GLU A 54 8.37 10.59 3.52
N ASN A 55 8.62 9.75 4.52
CA ASN A 55 9.96 9.30 4.90
C ASN A 55 10.38 7.96 4.27
N LEU A 56 9.55 7.39 3.40
CA LEU A 56 9.87 6.14 2.70
C LEU A 56 10.93 6.35 1.62
N SER A 57 11.68 5.30 1.29
CA SER A 57 12.47 5.28 0.06
C SER A 57 11.57 5.25 -1.18
N GLY A 58 12.11 5.57 -2.35
CA GLY A 58 11.34 5.48 -3.60
C GLY A 58 10.79 4.07 -3.88
N GLY A 59 11.57 3.03 -3.55
CA GLY A 59 11.13 1.64 -3.70
C GLY A 59 10.04 1.26 -2.69
N GLN A 60 10.14 1.73 -1.45
CA GLN A 60 9.11 1.51 -0.43
C GLN A 60 7.80 2.21 -0.78
N ARG A 61 7.84 3.46 -1.28
CA ARG A 61 6.66 4.17 -1.75
C ARG A 61 5.94 3.40 -2.86
N LYS A 62 6.68 2.86 -3.82
CA LYS A 62 6.11 2.05 -4.91
C LYS A 62 5.45 0.78 -4.42
N ARG A 63 6.11 0.03 -3.52
CA ARG A 63 5.51 -1.16 -2.92
C ARG A 63 4.25 -0.83 -2.12
N LEU A 64 4.24 0.28 -1.38
CA LEU A 64 3.04 0.76 -0.68
C LEU A 64 1.92 1.12 -1.66
N ALA A 65 2.19 1.86 -2.74
CA ALA A 65 1.20 2.23 -3.74
C ALA A 65 0.55 0.98 -4.37
N ILE A 66 1.38 -0.01 -4.74
CA ILE A 66 0.89 -1.29 -5.26
C ILE A 66 0.06 -2.05 -4.21
N ALA A 67 0.51 -2.09 -2.95
CA ALA A 67 -0.20 -2.74 -1.86
C ALA A 67 -1.60 -2.15 -1.64
N GLN A 68 -1.73 -0.82 -1.68
CA GLN A 68 -3.02 -0.14 -1.54
C GLN A 68 -3.97 -0.45 -2.70
N GLU A 69 -3.44 -0.57 -3.93
CA GLU A 69 -4.26 -0.91 -5.09
C GLU A 69 -4.71 -2.37 -5.11
N LEU A 70 -3.87 -3.27 -4.60
CA LEU A 70 -4.16 -4.71 -4.58
C LEU A 70 -4.87 -5.20 -3.32
N VAL A 71 -5.14 -4.31 -2.36
CA VAL A 71 -5.76 -4.68 -1.09
C VAL A 71 -7.14 -5.33 -1.26
N ASN A 72 -7.89 -4.94 -2.30
CA ASN A 72 -9.19 -5.53 -2.66
C ASN A 72 -9.12 -6.68 -3.65
N ASN A 73 -7.90 -7.14 -4.00
CA ASN A 73 -7.65 -8.21 -4.96
C ASN A 73 -8.52 -8.06 -6.23
N PRO A 74 -8.34 -6.95 -6.98
CA PRO A 74 -9.16 -6.70 -8.16
C PRO A 74 -8.90 -7.77 -9.23
N PRO A 75 -9.91 -8.15 -10.03
CA PRO A 75 -9.77 -9.18 -11.05
C PRO A 75 -8.86 -8.73 -12.22
N VAL A 76 -8.64 -7.42 -12.38
CA VAL A 76 -7.81 -6.82 -13.42
C VAL A 76 -7.01 -5.68 -12.80
N LEU A 77 -5.71 -5.60 -13.11
CA LEU A 77 -4.81 -4.52 -12.70
C LEU A 77 -4.21 -3.87 -13.96
N PHE A 78 -4.36 -2.56 -14.08
CA PHE A 78 -3.70 -1.77 -15.14
C PHE A 78 -2.40 -1.19 -14.58
N LEU A 79 -1.28 -1.48 -15.25
CA LEU A 79 0.03 -0.98 -14.89
C LEU A 79 0.62 -0.23 -16.08
N ASP A 80 0.87 1.07 -15.90
CA ASP A 80 1.64 1.85 -16.86
C ASP A 80 3.10 1.87 -16.40
N GLU A 81 3.97 1.19 -17.14
CA GLU A 81 5.42 1.18 -16.95
C GLU A 81 5.92 0.80 -15.53
N PRO A 82 5.48 -0.36 -14.99
CA PRO A 82 5.76 -0.76 -13.61
C PRO A 82 7.25 -0.97 -13.29
N THR A 83 8.11 -1.02 -14.31
CA THR A 83 9.54 -1.35 -14.20
C THR A 83 10.49 -0.19 -14.53
N ARG A 84 10.01 0.98 -14.99
CA ARG A 84 10.91 2.06 -15.49
C ARG A 84 11.86 2.65 -14.46
N SER A 85 11.63 2.44 -13.16
CA SER A 85 12.58 2.84 -12.11
C SER A 85 13.71 1.86 -11.82
N PHE A 86 13.85 0.79 -12.61
CA PHE A 86 14.99 -0.12 -12.56
C PHE A 86 16.07 0.19 -13.62
N GLN A 87 15.95 1.29 -14.37
CA GLN A 87 17.03 1.69 -15.27
C GLN A 87 18.17 2.35 -14.47
N LEU A 88 19.31 1.65 -14.50
CA LEU A 88 20.65 2.08 -14.08
C LEU A 88 21.03 3.44 -14.67
#